data_AF-A0A4Q5SIP6-F1
#
_entry.id   AF-A0A4Q5SIP6-F1
#
_cell.length_a   1.000
_cell.length_b   1.000
_cell.length_c   1.000
_cell.angle_alpha   90.00
_cell.angle_beta   90.00
_cell.angle_gamma   90.00
#
_symmetry.space_group_name_H-M   'P 1'
#
loop_
_entity.id
_entity.type
_entity.pdbx_description
1 polymer ?
#
loop_
_entity_poly.entity_id
_entity_poly.type
_entity_poly.pdbx_seq_one_letter_code
_entity_poly.pdbx_strand_id
1 'polypeptide(L)'
;MEKAISPWAATAVIHLANGDHPVVYTRDCGVFKFDIYATPDSLWVHAKWPKGGNILFRAAYSPANDIEIDRTKETEEGIELSLSSAVGDIKVSITFRGDDKPILRYTTTLKPRAALLIPYWPRDIIIPGKDGNLDGTAGKIHASQVGTRSGFIYASMTRPKAGSFFYLQNLTALADYCQQTETSAGNVVGGQWPEMGFALPPTAEKPLEAGKEIIISDAFIAFDTEVPADEPALIRQYFDLLAAIYLLLPRPETNYQPWPEILDKGLKDLIDSPGCWVQLKGNQYFNAYVSDYDTPPEIMVQLAVLLPLLDYVEWSGAELEVMTRIKEGLPAFYDEKIGSIMRWLPAAEDQLEGEEEQKVPKVMDSWYLHHPLLNLSRLALKGDKVATKLFLDSLEFAIKVAHHFKYQWPVFYKMDTLEVIKAETAEGKGGEKDVAGIYCHVMLQAYELT
;
A
#
# COMPACT_ATOMS: atom_id res chain seq x y z
N MET A 1 25.43 3.20 15.96
CA MET A 1 24.76 4.51 16.06
C MET A 1 24.02 4.55 17.37
N GLU A 2 24.25 5.60 18.16
CA GLU A 2 23.49 5.88 19.37
C GLU A 2 22.02 6.10 18.98
N LYS A 3 21.06 5.51 19.71
CA LYS A 3 19.65 5.64 19.39
C LYS A 3 19.18 7.04 19.79
N ALA A 4 19.04 7.93 18.81
CA ALA A 4 18.48 9.25 19.05
C ALA A 4 16.96 9.15 19.28
N ILE A 5 16.47 9.95 20.22
CA ILE A 5 15.04 10.14 20.49
C ILE A 5 14.72 11.63 20.55
N SER A 6 13.46 11.98 20.30
CA SER A 6 13.02 13.37 20.37
C SER A 6 13.00 13.89 21.82
N PRO A 7 13.05 15.22 22.03
CA PRO A 7 12.88 15.81 23.35
C PRO A 7 11.56 15.39 24.02
N TRP A 8 10.48 15.25 23.25
CA TRP A 8 9.17 14.81 23.76
C TRP A 8 9.20 13.37 24.23
N ALA A 9 9.91 12.48 23.53
CA ALA A 9 10.09 11.12 23.98
C ALA A 9 10.97 11.05 25.24
N ALA A 10 12.03 11.86 25.33
CA ALA A 10 12.89 11.92 26.51
C ALA A 10 12.09 12.33 27.75
N THR A 11 11.30 13.40 27.64
CA THR A 11 10.46 13.93 28.71
C THR A 11 9.38 12.92 29.13
N ALA A 12 8.69 12.31 28.16
CA ALA A 12 7.67 11.30 28.46
C ALA A 12 8.25 10.12 29.25
N VAL A 13 9.41 9.60 28.83
CA VAL A 13 10.04 8.46 29.49
C VAL A 13 10.44 8.76 30.94
N ILE A 14 10.96 9.97 31.21
CA ILE A 14 11.30 10.41 32.57
C ILE A 14 10.06 10.52 33.45
N HIS A 15 9.01 11.19 32.98
CA HIS A 15 7.77 11.34 33.75
C HIS A 15 7.17 9.98 34.11
N LEU A 16 7.20 9.04 33.16
CA LEU A 16 6.58 7.74 33.34
C LEU A 16 7.42 6.75 34.15
N ALA A 17 8.74 6.93 34.16
CA ALA A 17 9.62 6.18 35.05
C ALA A 17 9.46 6.60 36.52
N ASN A 18 9.16 7.87 36.80
CA ASN A 18 9.03 8.36 38.17
C ASN A 18 7.81 7.80 38.92
N GLY A 19 6.80 7.29 38.20
CA GLY A 19 5.69 6.53 38.79
C GLY A 19 4.69 7.35 39.63
N ASP A 20 4.82 8.67 39.68
CA ASP A 20 3.98 9.58 40.49
C ASP A 20 2.62 9.89 39.85
N HIS A 21 2.26 9.22 38.75
CA HIS A 21 1.03 9.47 38.01
C HIS A 21 -0.07 8.47 38.43
N PRO A 22 -1.19 8.94 39.01
CA PRO A 22 -2.28 8.04 39.37
C PRO A 22 -2.89 7.41 38.11
N VAL A 23 -3.13 6.11 38.19
CA VAL A 23 -3.82 5.38 37.13
C VAL A 23 -5.29 5.81 37.13
N VAL A 24 -5.74 6.32 35.99
CA VAL A 24 -7.11 6.80 35.74
C VAL A 24 -8.04 5.61 35.48
N TYR A 25 -7.55 4.59 34.78
CA TYR A 25 -8.31 3.41 34.41
C TYR A 25 -7.38 2.23 34.13
N THR A 26 -7.83 1.01 34.46
CA THR A 26 -7.11 -0.23 34.18
C THR A 26 -8.07 -1.23 33.53
N ARG A 27 -7.58 -1.94 32.51
CA ARG A 27 -8.31 -3.05 31.87
C ARG A 27 -7.36 -4.18 31.52
N ASP A 28 -7.78 -5.40 31.82
CA ASP A 28 -7.17 -6.60 31.26
C ASP A 28 -7.95 -6.99 29.98
N CYS A 29 -7.23 -7.38 28.93
CA CYS A 29 -7.80 -7.87 27.67
C CYS A 29 -6.96 -9.06 27.20
N GLY A 30 -7.52 -10.27 27.29
CA GLY A 30 -6.75 -11.50 27.17
C GLY A 30 -5.64 -11.56 28.23
N VAL A 31 -4.39 -11.76 27.79
CA VAL A 31 -3.19 -11.82 28.65
C VAL A 31 -2.48 -10.48 28.82
N PHE A 32 -3.03 -9.40 28.25
CA PHE A 32 -2.42 -8.07 28.26
C PHE A 32 -3.11 -7.20 29.29
N LYS A 33 -2.32 -6.34 29.94
CA LYS A 33 -2.81 -5.34 30.87
C LYS A 33 -2.62 -3.95 30.30
N PHE A 34 -3.64 -3.12 30.44
CA PHE A 34 -3.64 -1.73 29.98
C PHE A 34 -3.92 -0.81 31.16
N ASP A 35 -3.01 0.14 31.40
CA ASP A 35 -3.19 1.20 32.38
C ASP A 35 -3.24 2.55 31.65
N ILE A 36 -4.21 3.39 31.99
CA ILE A 36 -4.38 4.72 31.45
C ILE A 36 -4.01 5.73 32.52
N TYR A 37 -3.18 6.71 32.18
CA TYR A 37 -2.84 7.82 33.08
C TYR A 37 -2.61 9.10 32.28
N ALA A 38 -2.70 10.23 32.96
CA ALA A 38 -2.39 11.53 32.40
C ALA A 38 -1.07 12.06 32.96
N THR A 39 -0.25 12.59 32.07
CA THR A 39 0.83 13.53 32.37
C THR A 39 0.34 14.94 32.01
N PRO A 40 1.03 16.00 32.45
CA PRO A 40 0.63 17.37 32.12
C PRO A 40 0.47 17.61 30.62
N ASP A 41 1.26 16.94 29.78
CA ASP A 41 1.27 17.13 28.33
C ASP A 41 0.44 16.10 27.55
N SER A 42 0.10 14.95 28.15
CA SER A 42 -0.36 13.80 27.38
C SER A 42 -1.30 12.88 28.16
N LEU A 43 -2.26 12.28 27.46
CA LEU A 43 -2.98 11.09 27.93
C LEU A 43 -2.34 9.85 27.34
N TRP A 44 -1.95 8.91 28.19
CA TRP A 44 -1.20 7.72 27.81
C TRP A 44 -1.99 6.45 28.08
N VAL A 45 -1.84 5.48 27.17
CA VAL A 45 -2.24 4.09 27.36
C VAL A 45 -0.97 3.23 27.44
N HIS A 46 -0.74 2.63 28.59
CA HIS A 46 0.40 1.75 28.85
C HIS A 46 -0.02 0.29 28.70
N ALA A 47 0.34 -0.31 27.56
CA ALA A 47 0.11 -1.72 27.27
C ALA A 47 1.27 -2.57 27.82
N LYS A 48 0.96 -3.63 28.58
CA LYS A 48 1.92 -4.53 29.22
C LYS A 48 1.71 -5.97 28.77
N TRP A 49 2.78 -6.59 28.29
CA TRP A 49 2.84 -8.00 27.91
C TRP A 49 3.13 -8.86 29.14
N PRO A 50 2.65 -10.12 29.16
CA PRO A 50 2.94 -11.06 30.25
C PRO A 50 4.44 -11.38 30.37
N LYS A 51 5.19 -11.33 29.26
CA LYS A 51 6.64 -11.59 29.20
C LYS A 51 7.50 -10.33 29.51
N GLY A 52 6.93 -9.29 30.11
CA GLY A 52 7.63 -8.08 30.57
C GLY A 52 7.88 -6.99 29.51
N GLY A 53 7.41 -7.19 28.28
CA GLY A 53 7.37 -6.11 27.28
C GLY A 53 6.32 -5.07 27.62
N ASN A 54 6.53 -3.83 27.22
CA ASN A 54 5.54 -2.79 27.37
C ASN A 54 5.69 -1.72 26.29
N ILE A 55 4.59 -1.03 26.01
CA ILE A 55 4.50 0.05 25.03
C ILE A 55 3.59 1.15 25.59
N LEU A 56 3.94 2.39 25.31
CA LEU A 56 3.18 3.58 25.63
C LEU A 56 2.57 4.15 24.35
N PHE A 57 1.25 4.32 24.36
CA PHE A 57 0.51 4.96 23.28
C PHE A 57 -0.01 6.31 23.75
N ARG A 58 0.32 7.39 23.04
CA ARG A 58 -0.17 8.74 23.34
C ARG A 58 -1.54 8.93 22.69
N ALA A 59 -2.60 8.76 23.48
CA ALA A 59 -3.96 8.95 22.99
C ALA A 59 -4.30 10.44 22.80
N ALA A 60 -3.79 11.33 23.64
CA ALA A 60 -3.95 12.78 23.46
C ALA A 60 -2.68 13.54 23.84
N TYR A 61 -2.50 14.74 23.28
CA TYR A 61 -1.36 15.63 23.50
C TYR A 61 -1.82 17.09 23.59
N SER A 62 -1.22 17.86 24.50
CA SER A 62 -1.28 19.32 24.54
C SER A 62 0.15 19.88 24.50
N PRO A 63 0.46 20.79 23.56
CA PRO A 63 1.76 21.47 23.53
C PRO A 63 1.98 22.42 24.71
N ALA A 64 0.93 22.74 25.48
CA ALA A 64 0.99 23.68 26.60
C ALA A 64 1.24 23.00 27.97
N ASN A 65 1.37 21.66 28.03
CA ASN A 65 1.60 20.90 29.26
C ASN A 65 0.53 21.16 30.34
N ASP A 66 -0.72 21.26 29.92
CA ASP A 66 -1.87 21.69 30.72
C ASP A 66 -3.12 20.81 30.52
N ILE A 67 -2.93 19.51 30.23
CA ILE A 67 -4.03 18.55 30.17
C ILE A 67 -4.63 18.38 31.56
N GLU A 68 -5.92 18.66 31.66
CA GLU A 68 -6.74 18.37 32.83
C GLU A 68 -7.87 17.40 32.44
N ILE A 69 -8.13 16.40 33.28
CA ILE A 69 -9.25 15.46 33.07
C ILE A 69 -10.49 16.04 33.74
N ASP A 70 -11.42 16.56 32.94
CA ASP A 70 -12.67 17.15 33.44
C ASP A 70 -13.68 16.07 33.83
N ARG A 71 -13.75 14.99 33.03
CA ARG A 71 -14.74 13.93 33.20
C ARG A 71 -14.24 12.60 32.65
N THR A 72 -14.52 11.55 33.40
CA THR A 72 -14.41 10.16 32.93
C THR A 72 -15.78 9.49 32.91
N LYS A 73 -15.95 8.55 32.00
CA LYS A 73 -17.12 7.68 31.93
C LYS A 73 -16.69 6.31 31.43
N GLU A 74 -16.72 5.33 32.33
CA GLU A 74 -16.50 3.93 31.96
C GLU A 74 -17.66 3.43 31.07
N THR A 75 -17.31 2.59 30.12
CA THR A 75 -18.23 1.88 29.23
C THR A 75 -17.98 0.38 29.35
N GLU A 76 -18.85 -0.44 28.77
CA GLU A 76 -18.65 -1.89 28.76
C GLU A 76 -17.33 -2.29 28.08
N GLU A 77 -16.96 -1.56 27.03
CA GLU A 77 -15.80 -1.82 26.19
C GLU A 77 -14.55 -1.02 26.59
N GLY A 78 -14.63 -0.06 27.51
CA GLY A 78 -13.49 0.77 27.91
C GLY A 78 -13.86 2.04 28.66
N ILE A 79 -13.36 3.19 28.20
CA ILE A 79 -13.52 4.48 28.88
C ILE A 79 -13.60 5.65 27.89
N GLU A 80 -14.46 6.61 28.19
CA GLU A 80 -14.55 7.91 27.55
C GLU A 80 -13.98 8.98 28.51
N LEU A 81 -13.09 9.83 28.01
CA LEU A 81 -12.49 10.94 28.75
C LEU A 81 -12.77 12.27 28.05
N SER A 82 -13.20 13.26 28.83
CA SER A 82 -13.21 14.67 28.42
C SER A 82 -12.06 15.37 29.13
N LEU A 83 -11.21 16.00 28.34
CA LEU A 83 -10.03 16.73 28.79
C LEU A 83 -10.13 18.20 28.36
N SER A 84 -9.52 19.08 29.15
CA SER A 84 -9.34 20.48 28.78
C SER A 84 -7.84 20.83 28.69
N SER A 85 -7.54 21.81 27.85
CA SER A 85 -6.20 22.37 27.63
C SER A 85 -6.29 23.77 27.02
N ALA A 86 -5.18 24.50 26.92
CA ALA A 86 -5.11 25.80 26.26
C ALA A 86 -5.46 25.71 24.76
N VAL A 87 -5.14 24.60 24.10
CA VAL A 87 -5.45 24.43 22.67
C VAL A 87 -6.94 24.19 22.43
N GLY A 88 -7.64 23.58 23.38
CA GLY A 88 -9.07 23.32 23.26
C GLY A 88 -9.58 22.23 24.16
N ASP A 89 -10.83 21.85 23.92
CA ASP A 89 -11.47 20.74 24.61
C ASP A 89 -11.19 19.47 23.79
N ILE A 90 -10.72 18.41 24.46
CA ILE A 90 -10.33 17.15 23.84
C ILE A 90 -11.23 16.04 24.36
N LYS A 91 -11.77 15.22 23.46
CA LYS A 91 -12.50 13.99 23.81
C LYS A 91 -11.70 12.80 23.34
N VAL A 92 -11.50 11.83 24.23
CA VAL A 92 -10.82 10.57 23.93
C VAL A 92 -11.74 9.42 24.26
N SER A 93 -12.01 8.56 23.27
CA SER A 93 -12.68 7.27 23.49
C SER A 93 -11.64 6.18 23.38
N ILE A 94 -11.51 5.33 24.41
CA ILE A 94 -10.57 4.21 24.45
C ILE A 94 -11.37 2.93 24.66
N THR A 95 -11.20 1.96 23.77
CA THR A 95 -11.90 0.67 23.82
C THR A 95 -10.94 -0.50 23.67
N PHE A 96 -11.27 -1.61 24.33
CA PHE A 96 -10.52 -2.86 24.32
C PHE A 96 -11.42 -3.99 23.84
N ARG A 97 -10.97 -4.75 22.85
CA ARG A 97 -11.76 -5.85 22.26
C ARG A 97 -10.91 -7.09 22.01
N GLY A 98 -11.53 -8.27 22.10
CA GLY A 98 -10.94 -9.55 21.72
C GLY A 98 -10.08 -10.19 22.81
N ASP A 99 -10.31 -11.47 23.06
CA ASP A 99 -9.54 -12.24 24.05
C ASP A 99 -8.31 -12.91 23.43
N ASP A 100 -8.45 -13.49 22.23
CA ASP A 100 -7.35 -14.21 21.53
C ASP A 100 -6.39 -13.26 20.79
N LYS A 101 -6.94 -12.24 20.12
CA LYS A 101 -6.19 -11.12 19.54
C LYS A 101 -6.68 -9.83 20.17
N PRO A 102 -6.12 -9.41 21.32
CA PRO A 102 -6.50 -8.17 21.96
C PRO A 102 -6.22 -6.98 21.05
N ILE A 103 -7.21 -6.08 20.98
CA ILE A 103 -7.18 -4.86 20.19
C ILE A 103 -7.46 -3.69 21.10
N LEU A 104 -6.53 -2.73 21.12
CA LEU A 104 -6.74 -1.39 21.65
C LEU A 104 -7.19 -0.50 20.50
N ARG A 105 -8.27 0.27 20.71
CA ARG A 105 -8.60 1.40 19.84
C ARG A 105 -8.70 2.66 20.67
N TYR A 106 -8.16 3.76 20.15
CA TYR A 106 -8.44 5.09 20.68
C TYR A 106 -8.78 6.07 19.56
N THR A 107 -9.79 6.91 19.81
CA THR A 107 -10.19 8.00 18.92
C THR A 107 -10.12 9.31 19.69
N THR A 108 -9.45 10.30 19.10
CA THR A 108 -9.20 11.59 19.72
C THR A 108 -9.77 12.70 18.86
N THR A 109 -10.63 13.48 19.50
CA THR A 109 -11.33 14.60 18.89
C THR A 109 -10.92 15.88 19.60
N LEU A 110 -10.61 16.92 18.83
CA LEU A 110 -10.25 18.24 19.33
C LEU A 110 -11.30 19.26 18.89
N LYS A 111 -11.75 20.09 19.83
CA LYS A 111 -12.50 21.31 19.54
C LYS A 111 -11.62 22.51 19.91
N PRO A 112 -10.96 23.15 18.93
CA PRO A 112 -10.00 24.22 19.20
C PRO A 112 -10.67 25.43 19.84
N ARG A 113 -10.03 26.08 20.81
CA ARG A 113 -10.52 27.35 21.40
C ARG A 113 -10.25 28.56 20.53
N ALA A 114 -9.21 28.49 19.70
CA ALA A 114 -8.81 29.49 18.72
C ALA A 114 -8.46 28.80 17.40
N ALA A 115 -8.26 29.57 16.33
CA ALA A 115 -7.71 29.03 15.11
C ALA A 115 -6.25 28.61 15.35
N LEU A 116 -5.88 27.37 15.04
CA LEU A 116 -4.57 26.81 15.41
C LEU A 116 -3.72 26.47 14.19
N LEU A 117 -2.48 26.99 14.19
CA LEU A 117 -1.38 26.41 13.42
C LEU A 117 -0.64 25.42 14.31
N ILE A 118 -0.47 24.19 13.83
CA ILE A 118 0.14 23.08 14.56
C ILE A 118 1.43 22.71 13.82
N PRO A 119 2.57 23.35 14.13
CA PRO A 119 3.80 23.16 13.37
C PRO A 119 4.46 21.80 13.62
N TYR A 120 4.10 21.13 14.72
CA TYR A 120 4.67 19.85 15.12
C TYR A 120 3.71 19.09 16.04
N TRP A 121 3.74 17.76 15.93
CA TRP A 121 3.06 16.85 16.84
C TRP A 121 3.94 15.63 17.11
N PRO A 122 4.13 15.21 18.36
CA PRO A 122 5.02 14.10 18.69
C PRO A 122 4.44 12.77 18.21
N ARG A 123 5.34 11.82 17.94
CA ARG A 123 5.01 10.45 17.56
C ARG A 123 4.31 9.73 18.71
N ASP A 124 3.21 9.03 18.43
CA ASP A 124 2.32 8.50 19.47
C ASP A 124 2.72 7.15 20.07
N ILE A 125 3.81 6.51 19.65
CA ILE A 125 4.32 5.27 20.23
C ILE A 125 5.70 5.48 20.83
N ILE A 126 5.83 5.18 22.12
CA ILE A 126 7.10 5.11 22.82
C ILE A 126 7.23 3.73 23.43
N ILE A 127 8.38 3.09 23.23
CA ILE A 127 8.69 1.79 23.81
C ILE A 127 9.78 1.98 24.85
N PRO A 128 9.44 2.20 26.13
CA PRO A 128 10.46 2.41 27.14
C PRO A 128 11.14 1.07 27.47
N GLY A 129 12.42 1.12 27.84
CA GLY A 129 13.01 -0.02 28.53
C GLY A 129 12.68 0.01 30.02
N LYS A 130 13.30 -0.91 30.76
CA LYS A 130 13.12 -1.00 32.21
C LYS A 130 13.52 0.33 32.87
N ASP A 131 12.69 0.81 33.81
CA ASP A 131 12.90 2.04 34.59
C ASP A 131 13.12 3.29 33.70
N GLY A 132 12.54 3.30 32.50
CA GLY A 132 12.71 4.38 31.52
C GLY A 132 14.05 4.36 30.77
N ASN A 133 14.90 3.35 30.96
CA ASN A 133 16.15 3.25 30.20
C ASN A 133 15.87 2.80 28.76
N LEU A 134 16.02 3.69 27.79
CA LEU A 134 15.80 3.41 26.36
C LEU A 134 16.81 2.43 25.75
N ASP A 135 17.99 2.29 26.35
CA ASP A 135 18.94 1.24 25.99
C ASP A 135 18.50 -0.13 26.48
N GLY A 136 17.50 -0.21 27.34
CA GLY A 136 16.90 -1.45 27.84
C GLY A 136 15.98 -2.16 26.84
N THR A 137 15.67 -1.51 25.71
CA THR A 137 14.70 -2.03 24.73
C THR A 137 15.31 -2.24 23.34
N ALA A 138 14.79 -3.21 22.58
CA ALA A 138 15.10 -3.40 21.17
C ALA A 138 13.95 -4.09 20.45
N GLY A 139 13.84 -3.83 19.16
CA GLY A 139 12.87 -4.47 18.29
C GLY A 139 13.14 -4.22 16.82
N LYS A 140 12.29 -4.81 15.99
CA LYS A 140 12.37 -4.72 14.53
C LYS A 140 11.05 -4.23 13.98
N ILE A 141 11.10 -3.15 13.20
CA ILE A 141 9.98 -2.70 12.36
C ILE A 141 10.07 -3.53 11.08
N HIS A 142 9.04 -4.31 10.80
CA HIS A 142 9.00 -5.18 9.62
C HIS A 142 8.38 -4.47 8.41
N ALA A 143 7.38 -3.63 8.66
CA ALA A 143 6.71 -2.82 7.65
C ALA A 143 6.13 -1.54 8.26
N SER A 144 6.06 -0.49 7.45
CA SER A 144 5.49 0.81 7.81
C SER A 144 4.86 1.48 6.58
N GLN A 145 4.18 2.61 6.80
CA GLN A 145 3.63 3.44 5.72
C GLN A 145 4.71 3.83 4.68
N VAL A 146 4.28 3.88 3.41
CA VAL A 146 5.07 4.42 2.30
C VAL A 146 4.18 5.36 1.49
N GLY A 147 4.58 6.64 1.39
CA GLY A 147 3.84 7.66 0.68
C GLY A 147 2.44 7.84 1.28
N THR A 148 1.43 7.91 0.41
CA THR A 148 0.01 8.12 0.76
C THR A 148 -0.76 6.82 1.03
N ARG A 149 -0.07 5.68 1.12
CA ARG A 149 -0.68 4.38 1.46
C ARG A 149 -1.16 4.36 2.91
N SER A 150 -1.83 3.27 3.31
CA SER A 150 -2.34 3.05 4.68
C SER A 150 -1.29 3.40 5.75
N GLY A 151 -1.71 4.16 6.76
CA GLY A 151 -0.85 4.54 7.89
C GLY A 151 -0.74 3.41 8.91
N PHE A 152 0.26 2.55 8.80
CA PHE A 152 0.44 1.42 9.73
C PHE A 152 1.91 1.20 10.13
N ILE A 153 2.11 0.44 11.20
CA ILE A 153 3.39 -0.14 11.62
C ILE A 153 3.13 -1.58 12.06
N TYR A 154 3.93 -2.51 11.53
CA TYR A 154 4.04 -3.87 12.06
C TYR A 154 5.44 -4.09 12.61
N ALA A 155 5.55 -4.39 13.90
CA ALA A 155 6.83 -4.51 14.58
C ALA A 155 6.83 -5.58 15.68
N SER A 156 8.02 -6.07 16.01
CA SER A 156 8.25 -7.03 17.10
C SER A 156 9.24 -6.52 18.13
N MET A 157 8.94 -6.74 19.41
CA MET A 157 9.86 -6.53 20.52
C MET A 157 10.85 -7.69 20.61
N THR A 158 12.14 -7.43 20.39
CA THR A 158 13.21 -8.46 20.49
C THR A 158 13.92 -8.43 21.83
N ARG A 159 13.84 -7.31 22.56
CA ARG A 159 14.32 -7.18 23.94
C ARG A 159 13.38 -6.29 24.77
N PRO A 160 12.69 -6.84 25.77
CA PRO A 160 12.50 -8.28 25.98
C PRO A 160 11.83 -8.92 24.76
N LYS A 161 12.07 -10.22 24.52
CA LYS A 161 11.38 -10.98 23.46
C LYS A 161 9.95 -11.26 23.89
N ALA A 162 9.11 -10.23 23.85
CA ALA A 162 7.80 -10.23 24.47
C ALA A 162 6.65 -10.52 23.50
N GLY A 163 6.77 -10.08 22.24
CA GLY A 163 5.74 -10.27 21.24
C GLY A 163 5.81 -9.23 20.11
N SER A 164 4.69 -9.10 19.40
CA SER A 164 4.54 -8.22 18.24
C SER A 164 3.27 -7.38 18.34
N PHE A 165 3.21 -6.31 17.56
CA PHE A 165 2.02 -5.47 17.45
C PHE A 165 1.84 -4.98 16.02
N PHE A 166 0.58 -4.76 15.65
CA PHE A 166 0.19 -4.07 14.43
C PHE A 166 -0.57 -2.81 14.81
N TYR A 167 0.01 -1.66 14.52
CA TYR A 167 -0.60 -0.35 14.68
C TYR A 167 -1.18 0.11 13.35
N LEU A 168 -2.41 0.62 13.35
CA LEU A 168 -3.07 1.24 12.21
C LEU A 168 -3.68 2.57 12.64
N GLN A 169 -3.30 3.66 11.99
CA GLN A 169 -4.00 4.93 12.06
C GLN A 169 -5.03 4.99 10.92
N ASN A 170 -6.31 5.12 11.25
CA ASN A 170 -7.38 5.32 10.28
C ASN A 170 -7.28 6.72 9.67
N LEU A 171 -6.56 6.85 8.55
CA LEU A 171 -6.36 8.13 7.87
C LEU A 171 -7.66 8.70 7.27
N THR A 172 -8.67 7.86 7.01
CA THR A 172 -9.99 8.31 6.55
C THR A 172 -10.69 9.17 7.61
N ALA A 173 -10.52 8.84 8.90
CA ALA A 173 -11.08 9.64 9.99
C ALA A 173 -10.48 11.06 10.08
N LEU A 174 -9.32 11.28 9.46
CA LEU A 174 -8.62 12.58 9.42
C LEU A 174 -8.95 13.38 8.15
N ALA A 175 -9.88 12.91 7.30
CA ALA A 175 -10.22 13.58 6.05
C ALA A 175 -10.62 15.05 6.27
N ASP A 176 -11.48 15.33 7.25
CA ASP A 176 -11.90 16.69 7.57
C ASP A 176 -10.73 17.57 8.01
N TYR A 177 -9.79 17.00 8.78
CA TYR A 177 -8.58 17.69 9.22
C TYR A 177 -7.74 18.09 8.01
N CYS A 178 -7.34 17.10 7.19
CA CYS A 178 -6.50 17.30 6.03
C CYS A 178 -7.14 18.21 4.98
N GLN A 179 -8.47 18.13 4.81
CA GLN A 179 -9.21 18.99 3.90
C GLN A 179 -9.21 20.45 4.36
N GLN A 180 -9.37 20.69 5.65
CA GLN A 180 -9.38 22.05 6.21
C GLN A 180 -7.98 22.67 6.22
N THR A 181 -6.97 21.89 6.58
CA THR A 181 -5.59 22.37 6.75
C THR A 181 -4.76 22.26 5.47
N GLU A 182 -5.33 21.69 4.40
CA GLU A 182 -4.67 21.39 3.12
C GLU A 182 -3.38 20.57 3.28
N THR A 183 -3.34 19.68 4.28
CA THR A 183 -2.18 18.84 4.57
C THR A 183 -2.29 17.43 3.99
N SER A 184 -1.16 16.82 3.64
CA SER A 184 -1.09 15.42 3.23
C SER A 184 -1.02 14.47 4.43
N ALA A 185 -1.78 13.37 4.36
CA ALA A 185 -1.68 12.24 5.28
C ALA A 185 -0.58 11.22 4.88
N GLY A 186 0.31 11.59 3.95
CA GLY A 186 1.40 10.73 3.49
C GLY A 186 2.61 10.73 4.43
N ASN A 187 3.18 9.56 4.71
CA ASN A 187 4.32 9.35 5.61
C ASN A 187 4.13 9.90 7.05
N VAL A 188 2.88 10.02 7.50
CA VAL A 188 2.51 10.51 8.83
C VAL A 188 2.57 9.42 9.90
N VAL A 189 2.69 8.15 9.50
CA VAL A 189 2.94 7.01 10.39
C VAL A 189 4.32 6.42 10.09
N GLY A 190 5.22 6.41 11.07
CA GLY A 190 6.60 5.97 10.87
C GLY A 190 7.45 6.21 12.12
N GLY A 191 8.76 6.41 11.94
CA GLY A 191 9.71 6.60 13.04
C GLY A 191 10.70 5.44 13.17
N GLN A 192 11.42 5.39 14.29
CA GLN A 192 12.48 4.41 14.52
C GLN A 192 12.43 3.93 15.97
N TRP A 193 12.87 2.70 16.23
CA TRP A 193 12.91 2.23 17.62
C TRP A 193 13.79 3.15 18.51
N PRO A 194 13.31 3.62 19.67
CA PRO A 194 12.08 3.25 20.39
C PRO A 194 10.88 4.22 20.23
N GLU A 195 10.94 5.21 19.34
CA GLU A 195 9.92 6.24 19.11
C GLU A 195 9.34 6.19 17.68
N MET A 196 8.07 5.82 17.55
CA MET A 196 7.41 5.63 16.27
C MET A 196 5.91 5.90 16.35
N GLY A 197 5.17 5.61 15.29
CA GLY A 197 3.72 5.78 15.23
C GLY A 197 3.29 7.01 14.44
N PHE A 198 2.09 7.48 14.71
CA PHE A 198 1.49 8.63 14.05
C PHE A 198 2.01 9.95 14.60
N ALA A 199 2.25 10.90 13.70
CA ALA A 199 2.41 12.32 14.00
C ALA A 199 1.35 13.08 13.19
N LEU A 200 0.58 13.95 13.84
CA LEU A 200 -0.41 14.78 13.16
C LEU A 200 0.26 15.59 12.04
N PRO A 201 -0.29 15.63 10.81
CA PRO A 201 0.31 16.41 9.73
C PRO A 201 0.50 17.87 10.17
N PRO A 202 1.70 18.45 10.03
CA PRO A 202 1.93 19.80 10.49
C PRO A 202 1.18 20.80 9.61
N THR A 203 0.61 21.84 10.23
CA THR A 203 -0.07 22.93 9.52
C THR A 203 0.80 24.18 9.52
N ALA A 204 0.97 24.78 8.35
CA ALA A 204 1.80 25.98 8.17
C ALA A 204 0.97 27.19 7.71
N GLU A 205 0.07 27.00 6.74
CA GLU A 205 -0.68 28.09 6.10
C GLU A 205 -2.15 28.12 6.50
N LYS A 206 -2.83 26.97 6.45
CA LYS A 206 -4.25 26.85 6.78
C LYS A 206 -4.43 26.37 8.22
N PRO A 207 -5.01 27.19 9.10
CA PRO A 207 -5.22 26.79 10.48
C PRO A 207 -6.40 25.83 10.59
N LEU A 208 -6.38 25.04 11.66
CA LEU A 208 -7.57 24.36 12.15
C LEU A 208 -8.54 25.39 12.73
N GLU A 209 -9.81 25.36 12.35
CA GLU A 209 -10.77 26.39 12.75
C GLU A 209 -11.16 26.31 14.24
N ALA A 210 -11.36 27.48 14.85
CA ALA A 210 -11.87 27.58 16.21
C ALA A 210 -13.30 27.02 16.32
N GLY A 211 -13.59 26.34 17.43
CA GLY A 211 -14.95 25.93 17.82
C GLY A 211 -15.54 24.76 17.03
N LYS A 212 -14.86 24.28 15.98
CA LYS A 212 -15.29 23.10 15.21
C LYS A 212 -14.66 21.84 15.81
N GLU A 213 -15.49 20.86 16.11
CA GLU A 213 -15.03 19.56 16.60
C GLU A 213 -14.49 18.73 15.42
N ILE A 214 -13.28 18.18 15.56
CA ILE A 214 -12.61 17.42 14.50
C ILE A 214 -11.81 16.25 15.05
N ILE A 215 -11.79 15.12 14.32
CA ILE A 215 -10.98 13.98 14.69
C ILE A 215 -9.53 14.24 14.27
N ILE A 216 -8.61 14.10 15.23
CA ILE A 216 -7.17 14.27 15.02
C ILE A 216 -6.37 12.97 15.18
N SER A 217 -6.99 11.91 15.71
CA SER A 217 -6.42 10.56 15.73
C SER A 217 -7.53 9.51 15.87
N ASP A 218 -7.30 8.32 15.31
CA ASP A 218 -8.18 7.16 15.35
C ASP A 218 -7.31 5.92 15.09
N ALA A 219 -6.71 5.40 16.15
CA ALA A 219 -5.72 4.34 16.09
C ALA A 219 -6.31 3.01 16.54
N PHE A 220 -5.90 1.94 15.87
CA PHE A 220 -6.18 0.55 16.18
C PHE A 220 -4.87 -0.19 16.36
N ILE A 221 -4.75 -0.96 17.44
CA ILE A 221 -3.53 -1.69 17.76
C ILE A 221 -3.91 -3.12 18.13
N ALA A 222 -3.49 -4.08 17.30
CA ALA A 222 -3.63 -5.50 17.59
C ALA A 222 -2.32 -6.04 18.16
N PHE A 223 -2.43 -6.91 19.17
CA PHE A 223 -1.28 -7.44 19.91
C PHE A 223 -1.11 -8.95 19.74
N ASP A 224 0.15 -9.39 19.79
CA ASP A 224 0.52 -10.81 19.83
C ASP A 224 1.64 -11.03 20.85
N THR A 225 1.65 -12.19 21.52
CA THR A 225 2.70 -12.58 22.47
C THR A 225 3.90 -13.26 21.82
N GLU A 226 3.84 -13.50 20.51
CA GLU A 226 4.88 -14.18 19.75
C GLU A 226 5.66 -13.24 18.85
N VAL A 227 6.98 -13.44 18.87
CA VAL A 227 7.92 -12.82 17.92
C VAL A 227 8.16 -13.86 16.82
N PRO A 228 7.84 -13.56 15.55
CA PRO A 228 7.90 -14.54 14.48
C PRO A 228 9.33 -15.05 14.30
N ALA A 229 9.48 -16.36 14.16
CA ALA A 229 10.78 -17.03 14.08
C ALA A 229 11.42 -16.94 12.68
N ASP A 230 10.59 -16.92 11.63
CA ASP A 230 10.97 -16.92 10.23
C ASP A 230 10.00 -16.09 9.38
N GLU A 231 10.29 -16.00 8.07
CA GLU A 231 9.50 -15.22 7.12
C GLU A 231 8.06 -15.74 6.94
N PRO A 232 7.80 -17.06 6.78
CA PRO A 232 6.42 -17.56 6.74
C PRO A 232 5.61 -17.23 8.00
N ALA A 233 6.18 -17.38 9.20
CA ALA A 233 5.51 -17.03 10.44
C ALA A 233 5.26 -15.51 10.54
N LEU A 234 6.20 -14.70 10.06
CA LEU A 234 6.10 -13.24 10.03
C LEU A 234 4.94 -12.78 9.13
N ILE A 235 4.82 -13.37 7.94
CA ILE A 235 3.75 -13.06 6.98
C ILE A 235 2.39 -13.51 7.52
N ARG A 236 2.31 -14.71 8.11
CA ARG A 236 1.06 -15.20 8.71
C ARG A 236 0.59 -14.30 9.85
N GLN A 237 1.48 -13.96 10.78
CA GLN A 237 1.14 -13.06 11.89
C GLN A 237 0.74 -11.66 11.40
N TYR A 238 1.39 -11.14 10.35
CA TYR A 238 0.98 -9.89 9.72
C TYR A 238 -0.49 -9.94 9.25
N PHE A 239 -0.88 -11.00 8.52
CA PHE A 239 -2.25 -11.15 8.05
C PHE A 239 -3.26 -11.36 9.18
N ASP A 240 -2.91 -12.15 10.20
CA ASP A 240 -3.79 -12.40 11.34
C ASP A 240 -4.09 -11.09 12.11
N LEU A 241 -3.06 -10.28 12.37
CA LEU A 241 -3.24 -8.99 13.06
C LEU A 241 -3.97 -7.96 12.19
N LEU A 242 -3.66 -7.90 10.89
CA LEU A 242 -4.38 -7.04 9.96
C LEU A 242 -5.86 -7.41 9.87
N ALA A 243 -6.18 -8.71 9.77
CA ALA A 243 -7.55 -9.20 9.69
C ALA A 243 -8.35 -8.84 10.95
N ALA A 244 -7.72 -8.95 12.13
CA ALA A 244 -8.33 -8.59 13.41
C ALA A 244 -8.76 -7.12 13.44
N ILE A 245 -7.92 -6.21 12.94
CA ILE A 245 -8.26 -4.77 12.85
C ILE A 245 -9.26 -4.50 11.71
N TYR A 246 -9.07 -5.11 10.54
CA TYR A 246 -9.90 -4.86 9.35
C TYR A 246 -11.38 -5.07 9.62
N LEU A 247 -11.72 -6.09 10.42
CA LEU A 247 -13.10 -6.38 10.80
C LEU A 247 -13.75 -5.30 11.68
N LEU A 248 -12.96 -4.44 12.31
CA LEU A 248 -13.42 -3.34 13.16
C LEU A 248 -13.48 -1.99 12.44
N LEU A 249 -12.87 -1.89 11.25
CA LEU A 249 -12.89 -0.64 10.50
C LEU A 249 -14.32 -0.32 10.01
N PRO A 250 -14.71 0.96 10.00
CA PRO A 250 -15.97 1.38 9.38
C PRO A 250 -15.99 0.92 7.93
N ARG A 251 -17.03 0.18 7.54
CA ARG A 251 -17.23 -0.23 6.16
C ARG A 251 -17.98 0.88 5.43
N PRO A 252 -17.54 1.28 4.22
CA PRO A 252 -18.36 2.16 3.41
C PRO A 252 -19.70 1.49 3.12
N GLU A 253 -20.74 2.30 2.94
CA GLU A 253 -22.02 1.79 2.49
C GLU A 253 -21.88 1.11 1.12
N THR A 254 -22.63 0.03 0.92
CA THR A 254 -22.67 -0.63 -0.38
C THR A 254 -23.41 0.26 -1.37
N ASN A 255 -22.67 0.81 -2.33
CA ASN A 255 -23.22 1.61 -3.41
C ASN A 255 -23.21 0.81 -4.71
N TYR A 256 -24.31 0.86 -5.45
CA TYR A 256 -24.42 0.24 -6.78
C TYR A 256 -24.09 1.27 -7.85
N GLN A 257 -23.20 0.91 -8.76
CA GLN A 257 -22.89 1.72 -9.94
C GLN A 257 -23.71 1.21 -11.13
N PRO A 258 -24.18 2.09 -12.04
CA PRO A 258 -24.89 1.69 -13.25
C PRO A 258 -23.91 1.12 -14.29
N TRP A 259 -23.31 -0.03 -13.98
CA TRP A 259 -22.28 -0.66 -14.80
C TRP A 259 -22.66 -0.82 -16.28
N PRO A 260 -23.90 -1.18 -16.66
CA PRO A 260 -24.30 -1.22 -18.07
C PRO A 260 -24.15 0.14 -18.76
N GLU A 261 -24.58 1.24 -18.13
CA GLU A 261 -24.45 2.59 -18.70
C GLU A 261 -22.99 3.03 -18.78
N ILE A 262 -22.19 2.72 -17.76
CA ILE A 262 -20.75 3.01 -17.75
C ILE A 262 -20.05 2.24 -18.87
N LEU A 263 -20.41 0.97 -19.07
CA LEU A 263 -19.88 0.13 -20.13
C LEU A 263 -20.26 0.65 -21.51
N ASP A 264 -21.53 1.00 -21.73
CA ASP A 264 -22.01 1.53 -23.01
C ASP A 264 -21.28 2.82 -23.38
N LYS A 265 -21.10 3.74 -22.41
CA LYS A 265 -20.33 4.97 -22.61
C LYS A 265 -18.85 4.68 -22.85
N GLY A 266 -18.25 3.79 -22.07
CA GLY A 266 -16.84 3.40 -22.21
C GLY A 266 -16.54 2.73 -23.55
N LEU A 267 -17.41 1.82 -24.01
CA LEU A 267 -17.30 1.20 -25.33
C LEU A 267 -17.45 2.23 -26.44
N LYS A 268 -18.42 3.14 -26.32
CA LYS A 268 -18.60 4.23 -27.28
C LYS A 268 -17.34 5.09 -27.37
N ASP A 269 -16.81 5.55 -26.24
CA ASP A 269 -15.62 6.40 -26.22
C ASP A 269 -14.40 5.65 -26.78
N LEU A 270 -14.22 4.37 -26.42
CA LEU A 270 -13.15 3.52 -26.94
C LEU A 270 -13.23 3.35 -28.47
N ILE A 271 -14.43 3.17 -29.03
CA ILE A 271 -14.64 2.87 -30.44
C ILE A 271 -14.62 4.15 -31.30
N ASP A 272 -15.26 5.22 -30.82
CA ASP A 272 -15.56 6.41 -31.63
C ASP A 272 -14.55 7.55 -31.40
N SER A 273 -13.83 7.57 -30.28
CA SER A 273 -12.90 8.67 -29.99
C SER A 273 -11.64 8.56 -30.83
N PRO A 274 -11.31 9.55 -31.67
CA PRO A 274 -10.05 9.55 -32.43
C PRO A 274 -8.83 9.58 -31.52
N GLY A 275 -8.96 10.11 -30.29
CA GLY A 275 -7.89 10.11 -29.30
C GLY A 275 -7.47 8.71 -28.86
N CYS A 276 -8.32 7.70 -29.01
CA CYS A 276 -7.99 6.33 -28.67
C CYS A 276 -7.19 5.61 -29.75
N TRP A 277 -7.17 6.11 -30.99
CA TRP A 277 -6.66 5.36 -32.14
C TRP A 277 -5.52 6.06 -32.86
N VAL A 278 -4.65 5.26 -33.46
CA VAL A 278 -3.68 5.68 -34.46
C VAL A 278 -3.70 4.73 -35.65
N GLN A 279 -3.48 5.27 -36.85
CA GLN A 279 -3.45 4.49 -38.09
C GLN A 279 -2.02 4.41 -38.63
N LEU A 280 -1.47 3.20 -38.71
CA LEU A 280 -0.11 2.96 -39.18
C LEU A 280 -0.09 1.77 -40.14
N LYS A 281 0.54 1.98 -41.31
CA LYS A 281 0.73 0.96 -42.36
C LYS A 281 -0.54 0.20 -42.76
N GLY A 282 -1.69 0.89 -42.77
CA GLY A 282 -2.97 0.31 -43.19
C GLY A 282 -3.80 -0.33 -42.08
N ASN A 283 -3.25 -0.46 -40.87
CA ASN A 283 -3.95 -0.98 -39.70
C ASN A 283 -4.28 0.12 -38.69
N GLN A 284 -5.24 -0.15 -37.81
CA GLN A 284 -5.61 0.72 -36.70
C GLN A 284 -5.16 0.07 -35.38
N TYR A 285 -4.61 0.88 -34.49
CA TYR A 285 -4.14 0.45 -33.18
C TYR A 285 -4.62 1.41 -32.10
N PHE A 286 -4.83 0.91 -30.90
CA PHE A 286 -5.05 1.76 -29.74
C PHE A 286 -3.77 2.44 -29.27
N ASN A 287 -3.90 3.71 -28.86
CA ASN A 287 -2.88 4.44 -28.11
C ASN A 287 -2.84 3.95 -26.65
N ALA A 288 -1.66 3.95 -26.03
CA ALA A 288 -1.53 3.63 -24.61
C ALA A 288 -2.22 4.69 -23.72
N TYR A 289 -2.18 5.95 -24.15
CA TYR A 289 -2.85 7.07 -23.51
C TYR A 289 -3.69 7.84 -24.53
N VAL A 290 -4.80 8.43 -24.07
CA VAL A 290 -5.69 9.20 -24.95
C VAL A 290 -4.94 10.37 -25.56
N SER A 291 -4.92 10.44 -26.89
CA SER A 291 -4.24 11.44 -27.71
C SER A 291 -2.70 11.46 -27.60
N ASP A 292 -2.09 10.38 -27.11
CA ASP A 292 -0.64 10.15 -27.25
C ASP A 292 -0.37 9.53 -28.63
N TYR A 293 0.11 10.36 -29.55
CA TYR A 293 0.46 9.96 -30.92
C TYR A 293 1.97 9.88 -31.15
N ASP A 294 2.77 10.21 -30.15
CA ASP A 294 4.23 10.21 -30.21
C ASP A 294 4.78 8.84 -29.80
N THR A 295 4.07 8.12 -28.93
CA THR A 295 4.42 6.76 -28.52
C THR A 295 3.93 5.71 -29.54
N PRO A 296 4.78 4.80 -30.04
CA PRO A 296 4.36 3.71 -30.90
C PRO A 296 3.28 2.82 -30.29
N PRO A 297 2.40 2.20 -31.10
CA PRO A 297 1.49 1.19 -30.61
C PRO A 297 2.22 0.05 -29.89
N GLU A 298 1.64 -0.39 -28.77
CA GLU A 298 2.12 -1.54 -27.99
C GLU A 298 1.17 -2.73 -28.13
N ILE A 299 1.72 -3.92 -28.35
CA ILE A 299 0.92 -5.16 -28.46
C ILE A 299 0.13 -5.43 -27.18
N MET A 300 0.67 -5.04 -26.02
CA MET A 300 0.00 -5.23 -24.75
C MET A 300 -1.25 -4.40 -24.62
N VAL A 301 -1.26 -3.17 -25.13
CA VAL A 301 -2.47 -2.34 -25.13
C VAL A 301 -3.55 -3.02 -25.94
N GLN A 302 -3.18 -3.54 -27.12
CA GLN A 302 -4.10 -4.24 -28.00
C GLN A 302 -4.70 -5.47 -27.30
N LEU A 303 -3.86 -6.31 -26.70
CA LEU A 303 -4.28 -7.56 -26.04
C LEU A 303 -5.01 -7.33 -24.70
N ALA A 304 -4.60 -6.32 -23.93
CA ALA A 304 -5.22 -5.97 -22.64
C ALA A 304 -6.62 -5.39 -22.82
N VAL A 305 -6.90 -4.76 -23.96
CA VAL A 305 -8.26 -4.33 -24.34
C VAL A 305 -9.05 -5.47 -24.97
N LEU A 306 -8.43 -6.25 -25.87
CA LEU A 306 -9.12 -7.32 -26.60
C LEU A 306 -9.65 -8.44 -25.69
N LEU A 307 -8.92 -8.82 -24.63
CA LEU A 307 -9.34 -9.91 -23.74
C LEU A 307 -10.62 -9.59 -22.94
N PRO A 308 -10.75 -8.44 -22.25
CA PRO A 308 -12.01 -8.05 -21.63
C PRO A 308 -13.17 -7.94 -22.62
N LEU A 309 -12.93 -7.47 -23.86
CA LEU A 309 -13.95 -7.45 -24.90
C LEU A 309 -14.41 -8.86 -25.28
N LEU A 310 -13.47 -9.82 -25.34
CA LEU A 310 -13.79 -11.23 -25.57
C LEU A 310 -14.68 -11.81 -24.48
N ASP A 311 -14.33 -11.56 -23.21
CA ASP A 311 -15.14 -12.02 -22.08
C ASP A 311 -16.52 -11.34 -22.07
N TYR A 312 -16.61 -10.07 -22.48
CA TYR A 312 -17.88 -9.36 -22.63
C TYR A 312 -18.77 -9.93 -23.74
N VAL A 313 -18.25 -10.21 -24.94
CA VAL A 313 -19.07 -10.77 -26.03
C VAL A 313 -19.52 -12.21 -25.72
N GLU A 314 -18.70 -12.99 -25.01
CA GLU A 314 -19.11 -14.32 -24.53
C GLU A 314 -20.23 -14.25 -23.50
N TRP A 315 -20.16 -13.28 -22.58
CA TRP A 315 -21.18 -13.09 -21.57
C TRP A 315 -22.49 -12.52 -22.15
N SER A 316 -22.39 -11.52 -23.02
CA SER A 316 -23.55 -10.75 -23.52
C SER A 316 -24.16 -11.32 -24.80
N GLY A 317 -23.40 -12.10 -25.58
CA GLY A 317 -23.76 -12.49 -26.95
C GLY A 317 -23.70 -11.33 -27.96
N ALA A 318 -23.15 -10.17 -27.58
CA ALA A 318 -23.00 -9.03 -28.47
C ALA A 318 -21.92 -9.28 -29.54
N GLU A 319 -22.04 -8.61 -30.68
CA GLU A 319 -21.00 -8.55 -31.70
C GLU A 319 -20.31 -7.19 -31.67
N LEU A 320 -18.98 -7.18 -31.63
CA LEU A 320 -18.18 -5.97 -31.55
C LEU A 320 -17.15 -5.91 -32.68
N GLU A 321 -17.42 -5.11 -33.72
CA GLU A 321 -16.52 -4.94 -34.87
C GLU A 321 -15.10 -4.50 -34.47
N VAL A 322 -14.98 -3.74 -33.37
CA VAL A 322 -13.69 -3.26 -32.87
C VAL A 322 -12.73 -4.40 -32.58
N MET A 323 -13.23 -5.57 -32.15
CA MET A 323 -12.38 -6.74 -31.91
C MET A 323 -11.71 -7.23 -33.19
N THR A 324 -12.42 -7.20 -34.32
CA THR A 324 -11.86 -7.55 -35.63
C THR A 324 -10.74 -6.58 -36.00
N ARG A 325 -10.97 -5.27 -35.84
CA ARG A 325 -9.98 -4.22 -36.15
C ARG A 325 -8.68 -4.41 -35.35
N ILE A 326 -8.79 -4.70 -34.05
CA ILE A 326 -7.61 -4.97 -33.19
C ILE A 326 -6.87 -6.23 -33.68
N LYS A 327 -7.60 -7.32 -33.94
CA LYS A 327 -7.02 -8.61 -34.35
C LYS A 327 -6.26 -8.52 -35.68
N GLU A 328 -6.76 -7.75 -36.64
CA GLU A 328 -6.10 -7.52 -37.93
C GLU A 328 -4.72 -6.85 -37.78
N GLY A 329 -4.54 -6.03 -36.74
CA GLY A 329 -3.26 -5.40 -36.43
C GLY A 329 -2.22 -6.31 -35.75
N LEU A 330 -2.65 -7.37 -35.05
CA LEU A 330 -1.76 -8.20 -34.23
C LEU A 330 -0.57 -8.82 -35.00
N PRO A 331 -0.73 -9.36 -36.22
CA PRO A 331 0.39 -9.95 -36.96
C PRO A 331 1.54 -8.98 -37.23
N ALA A 332 1.26 -7.68 -37.30
CA ALA A 332 2.28 -6.67 -37.58
C ALA A 332 3.31 -6.50 -36.45
N PHE A 333 3.03 -7.03 -35.25
CA PHE A 333 3.96 -7.02 -34.11
C PHE A 333 4.98 -8.17 -34.14
N TYR A 334 4.81 -9.17 -35.01
CA TYR A 334 5.75 -10.28 -35.10
C TYR A 334 7.00 -9.89 -35.88
N ASP A 335 8.18 -10.08 -35.29
CA ASP A 335 9.47 -9.89 -35.97
C ASP A 335 10.05 -11.25 -36.40
N GLU A 336 10.12 -11.48 -37.71
CA GLU A 336 10.60 -12.74 -38.29
C GLU A 336 12.08 -13.01 -38.00
N LYS A 337 12.91 -11.98 -37.79
CA LYS A 337 14.35 -12.15 -37.52
C LYS A 337 14.60 -12.55 -36.08
N ILE A 338 13.81 -12.00 -35.16
CA ILE A 338 13.84 -12.36 -33.75
C ILE A 338 13.12 -13.70 -33.51
N GLY A 339 12.08 -14.00 -34.29
CA GLY A 339 11.23 -15.17 -34.10
C GLY A 339 10.29 -15.00 -32.91
N SER A 340 9.79 -13.79 -32.70
CA SER A 340 8.89 -13.49 -31.58
C SER A 340 8.09 -12.21 -31.84
N ILE A 341 7.01 -12.04 -31.10
CA ILE A 341 6.31 -10.77 -30.98
C ILE A 341 7.18 -9.72 -30.29
N MET A 342 7.10 -8.50 -30.80
CA MET A 342 7.75 -7.31 -30.24
C MET A 342 6.78 -6.55 -29.34
N ARG A 343 7.32 -5.82 -28.36
CA ARG A 343 6.52 -4.92 -27.51
C ARG A 343 5.88 -3.81 -28.33
N TRP A 344 6.74 -3.05 -29.00
CA TRP A 344 6.39 -1.93 -29.87
C TRP A 344 6.13 -2.42 -31.28
N LEU A 345 5.27 -1.72 -32.03
CA LEU A 345 5.06 -2.01 -33.43
C LEU A 345 6.37 -1.81 -34.22
N PRO A 346 6.94 -2.86 -34.84
CA PRO A 346 8.22 -2.77 -35.55
C PRO A 346 8.24 -1.69 -36.65
N ALA A 347 7.10 -1.43 -37.29
CA ALA A 347 6.97 -0.44 -38.35
C ALA A 347 7.04 1.03 -37.88
N ALA A 348 7.08 1.27 -36.56
CA ALA A 348 7.18 2.59 -35.92
C ALA A 348 8.36 2.64 -34.93
N GLU A 349 9.36 1.77 -35.11
CA GLU A 349 10.56 1.72 -34.27
C GLU A 349 11.37 3.03 -34.31
N ASP A 350 11.20 3.85 -35.35
CA ASP A 350 11.83 5.16 -35.52
C ASP A 350 11.33 6.23 -34.54
N GLN A 351 10.17 6.04 -33.92
CA GLN A 351 9.64 6.94 -32.88
C GLN A 351 10.20 6.63 -31.48
N LEU A 352 11.02 5.59 -31.32
CA LEU A 352 11.64 5.24 -30.05
C LEU A 352 12.91 6.06 -29.83
N GLU A 353 12.75 7.30 -29.35
CA GLU A 353 13.84 8.28 -29.19
C GLU A 353 14.66 8.14 -27.89
N GLY A 354 14.39 7.13 -27.06
CA GLY A 354 15.18 6.84 -25.85
C GLY A 354 14.93 7.77 -24.66
N GLU A 355 13.78 8.45 -24.62
CA GLU A 355 13.36 9.28 -23.48
C GLU A 355 13.33 8.50 -22.15
N GLU A 356 13.06 7.21 -22.24
CA GLU A 356 13.08 6.25 -21.14
C GLU A 356 13.95 5.04 -21.50
N GLU A 357 14.54 4.36 -20.51
CA GLU A 357 15.45 3.22 -20.71
C GLU A 357 14.86 2.14 -21.64
N GLN A 358 13.54 1.96 -21.57
CA GLN A 358 12.75 0.99 -22.33
C GLN A 358 12.23 1.50 -23.69
N LYS A 359 12.28 2.81 -23.97
CA LYS A 359 11.83 3.42 -25.24
C LYS A 359 12.96 3.44 -26.27
N VAL A 360 13.65 2.31 -26.39
CA VAL A 360 14.78 2.14 -27.31
C VAL A 360 14.51 0.92 -28.18
N PRO A 361 14.80 0.98 -29.50
CA PRO A 361 14.77 -0.16 -30.41
C PRO A 361 15.33 -1.45 -29.79
N LYS A 362 14.50 -2.51 -29.83
CA LYS A 362 14.80 -3.88 -29.34
C LYS A 362 15.20 -4.01 -27.87
N VAL A 363 15.03 -2.97 -27.06
CA VAL A 363 15.12 -3.10 -25.61
C VAL A 363 13.83 -3.72 -25.12
N MET A 364 13.98 -4.83 -24.39
CA MET A 364 12.86 -5.57 -23.84
C MET A 364 12.93 -5.54 -22.32
N ASP A 365 11.81 -5.17 -21.72
CA ASP A 365 11.51 -5.52 -20.34
C ASP A 365 11.16 -7.00 -20.27
N SER A 366 11.80 -7.73 -19.37
CA SER A 366 11.58 -9.18 -19.25
C SER A 366 10.12 -9.57 -19.04
N TRP A 367 9.33 -8.72 -18.38
CA TRP A 367 7.91 -8.95 -18.20
C TRP A 367 7.13 -8.76 -19.52
N TYR A 368 7.51 -7.76 -20.32
CA TYR A 368 6.87 -7.42 -21.60
C TYR A 368 7.06 -8.44 -22.71
N LEU A 369 8.01 -9.37 -22.60
CA LEU A 369 8.04 -10.54 -23.50
C LEU A 369 6.91 -11.52 -23.18
N HIS A 370 6.64 -11.78 -21.90
CA HIS A 370 5.79 -12.90 -21.48
C HIS A 370 4.31 -12.51 -21.37
N HIS A 371 4.00 -11.27 -21.00
CA HIS A 371 2.61 -10.82 -20.87
C HIS A 371 1.81 -10.91 -22.17
N PRO A 372 2.33 -10.46 -23.34
CA PRO A 372 1.66 -10.67 -24.61
C PRO A 372 1.44 -12.16 -24.94
N LEU A 373 2.40 -13.03 -24.62
CA LEU A 373 2.28 -14.48 -24.86
C LEU A 373 1.17 -15.10 -24.01
N LEU A 374 1.07 -14.73 -22.73
CA LEU A 374 -0.02 -15.12 -21.84
C LEU A 374 -1.39 -14.71 -22.39
N ASN A 375 -1.48 -13.58 -23.08
CA ASN A 375 -2.74 -13.11 -23.62
C ASN A 375 -3.07 -13.76 -24.97
N LEU A 376 -2.07 -13.98 -25.83
CA LEU A 376 -2.26 -14.71 -27.10
C LEU A 376 -2.65 -16.17 -26.86
N SER A 377 -2.05 -16.84 -25.87
CA SER A 377 -2.42 -18.21 -25.51
C SER A 377 -3.87 -18.30 -25.03
N ARG A 378 -4.36 -17.32 -24.26
CA ARG A 378 -5.79 -17.26 -23.85
C ARG A 378 -6.70 -17.16 -25.07
N LEU A 379 -6.37 -16.30 -26.04
CA LEU A 379 -7.11 -16.22 -27.31
C LEU A 379 -7.03 -17.54 -28.09
N ALA A 380 -5.85 -18.17 -28.14
CA ALA A 380 -5.61 -19.43 -28.82
C ALA A 380 -6.43 -20.59 -28.23
N LEU A 381 -6.51 -20.68 -26.90
CA LEU A 381 -7.34 -21.67 -26.18
C LEU A 381 -8.83 -21.49 -26.47
N LYS A 382 -9.26 -20.26 -26.80
CA LYS A 382 -10.62 -19.97 -27.29
C LYS A 382 -10.79 -20.15 -28.81
N GLY A 383 -9.79 -20.71 -29.50
CA GLY A 383 -9.85 -21.08 -30.91
C GLY A 383 -9.40 -20.01 -31.91
N ASP A 384 -8.80 -18.90 -31.45
CA ASP A 384 -8.28 -17.87 -32.35
C ASP A 384 -6.99 -18.34 -33.05
N LYS A 385 -7.11 -18.67 -34.33
CA LYS A 385 -6.01 -19.25 -35.14
C LYS A 385 -4.84 -18.29 -35.34
N VAL A 386 -5.09 -16.99 -35.41
CA VAL A 386 -4.02 -15.99 -35.59
C VAL A 386 -3.23 -15.91 -34.29
N ALA A 387 -3.92 -15.85 -33.16
CA ALA A 387 -3.28 -15.87 -31.86
C ALA A 387 -2.52 -17.18 -31.60
N THR A 388 -3.08 -18.34 -31.98
CA THR A 388 -2.40 -19.64 -31.92
C THR A 388 -1.06 -19.59 -32.67
N LYS A 389 -1.06 -19.09 -33.90
CA LYS A 389 0.16 -18.98 -34.70
C LYS A 389 1.18 -18.06 -34.04
N LEU A 390 0.79 -16.84 -33.71
CA LEU A 390 1.69 -15.85 -33.09
C LEU A 390 2.29 -16.35 -31.77
N PHE A 391 1.47 -17.02 -30.95
CA PHE A 391 1.89 -17.61 -29.69
C PHE A 391 2.92 -18.71 -29.91
N LEU A 392 2.57 -19.75 -30.68
CA LEU A 392 3.43 -20.92 -30.89
C LEU A 392 4.74 -20.54 -31.59
N ASP A 393 4.68 -19.66 -32.59
CA ASP A 393 5.88 -19.19 -33.30
C ASP A 393 6.84 -18.43 -32.37
N SER A 394 6.32 -17.78 -31.32
CA SER A 394 7.12 -17.01 -30.36
C SER A 394 7.70 -17.83 -29.20
N LEU A 395 7.25 -19.07 -28.99
CA LEU A 395 7.62 -19.88 -27.82
C LEU A 395 9.10 -20.25 -27.80
N GLU A 396 9.69 -20.57 -28.95
CA GLU A 396 11.09 -20.96 -29.04
C GLU A 396 12.01 -19.84 -28.53
N PHE A 397 11.72 -18.59 -28.90
CA PHE A 397 12.45 -17.43 -28.42
C PHE A 397 12.26 -17.23 -26.92
N ALA A 398 11.04 -17.36 -26.38
CA ALA A 398 10.77 -17.23 -24.95
C ALA A 398 11.55 -18.28 -24.12
N ILE A 399 11.58 -19.54 -24.58
CA ILE A 399 12.35 -20.62 -23.95
C ILE A 399 13.85 -20.33 -24.01
N LYS A 400 14.36 -19.84 -25.15
CA LYS A 400 15.76 -19.42 -25.30
C LYS A 400 16.14 -18.35 -24.28
N VAL A 401 15.30 -17.33 -24.11
CA VAL A 401 15.49 -16.26 -23.12
C VAL A 401 15.53 -16.82 -21.70
N ALA A 402 14.56 -17.66 -21.33
CA ALA A 402 14.51 -18.29 -20.02
C ALA A 402 15.77 -19.11 -19.70
N HIS A 403 16.24 -19.92 -20.67
CA HIS A 403 17.46 -20.70 -20.53
C HIS A 403 18.72 -19.83 -20.43
N HIS A 404 18.81 -18.77 -21.25
CA HIS A 404 19.96 -17.86 -21.23
C HIS A 404 20.13 -17.20 -19.86
N PHE A 405 19.03 -16.72 -19.28
CA PHE A 405 19.02 -16.09 -17.97
C PHE A 405 18.87 -17.08 -16.80
N LYS A 406 18.89 -18.39 -17.06
CA LYS A 406 18.76 -19.45 -16.03
C LYS A 406 17.54 -19.24 -15.13
N TYR A 407 16.42 -18.82 -15.72
CA TYR A 407 15.18 -18.51 -15.01
C TYR A 407 15.31 -17.38 -13.97
N GLN A 408 16.29 -16.48 -14.14
CA GLN A 408 16.51 -15.28 -13.34
C GLN A 408 16.67 -14.07 -14.27
N TRP A 409 15.56 -13.43 -14.60
CA TRP A 409 15.52 -12.40 -15.61
C TRP A 409 16.08 -11.06 -15.12
N PRO A 410 16.82 -10.32 -15.98
CA PRO A 410 17.15 -8.92 -15.72
C PRO A 410 15.88 -8.04 -15.83
N VAL A 411 15.99 -6.76 -15.48
CA VAL A 411 14.94 -5.78 -15.78
C VAL A 411 14.88 -5.55 -17.29
N PHE A 412 16.00 -5.15 -17.89
CA PHE A 412 16.08 -4.84 -19.33
C PHE A 412 17.20 -5.61 -20.03
N TYR A 413 16.94 -6.04 -21.25
CA TYR A 413 17.93 -6.68 -22.13
C TYR A 413 17.67 -6.37 -23.62
N LYS A 414 18.66 -6.61 -24.47
CA LYS A 414 18.53 -6.53 -25.93
C LYS A 414 17.98 -7.83 -26.51
N MET A 415 16.90 -7.79 -27.29
CA MET A 415 16.27 -9.01 -27.81
C MET A 415 17.15 -9.79 -28.81
N ASP A 416 17.96 -9.12 -29.62
CA ASP A 416 18.79 -9.75 -30.64
C ASP A 416 20.07 -10.38 -30.07
N THR A 417 20.67 -9.77 -29.04
CA THR A 417 21.94 -10.24 -28.44
C THR A 417 21.79 -10.92 -27.09
N LEU A 418 20.67 -10.71 -26.39
CA LEU A 418 20.43 -11.04 -24.98
C LEU A 418 21.38 -10.32 -24.00
N GLU A 419 22.03 -9.24 -24.44
CA GLU A 419 22.85 -8.37 -23.58
C GLU A 419 21.99 -7.70 -22.51
N VAL A 420 22.42 -7.78 -21.25
CA VAL A 420 21.74 -7.15 -20.12
C VAL A 420 22.01 -5.65 -20.13
N ILE A 421 20.94 -4.86 -20.14
CA ILE A 421 20.99 -3.40 -20.03
C ILE A 421 20.82 -2.98 -18.57
N LYS A 422 19.92 -3.66 -17.85
CA LYS A 422 19.67 -3.42 -16.42
C LYS A 422 19.39 -4.72 -15.71
N ALA A 423 20.33 -5.15 -14.87
CA ALA A 423 20.25 -6.43 -14.17
C ALA A 423 19.24 -6.41 -13.02
N GLU A 424 19.14 -5.30 -12.28
CA GLU A 424 18.39 -5.23 -11.03
C GLU A 424 17.45 -4.02 -10.96
N THR A 425 16.36 -4.19 -10.21
CA THR A 425 15.41 -3.11 -9.87
C THR A 425 16.06 -2.06 -8.97
N ALA A 426 16.95 -2.51 -8.09
CA ALA A 426 17.90 -1.72 -7.31
C ALA A 426 19.06 -2.62 -6.84
N GLU A 427 20.17 -2.03 -6.42
CA GLU A 427 21.36 -2.77 -5.98
C GLU A 427 21.03 -3.84 -4.92
N GLY A 428 21.33 -5.10 -5.24
CA GLY A 428 21.10 -6.27 -4.39
C GLY A 428 19.63 -6.69 -4.26
N LYS A 429 18.71 -6.11 -5.04
CA LYS A 429 17.28 -6.48 -5.05
C LYS A 429 16.95 -7.52 -6.11
N GLY A 430 17.88 -7.85 -7.01
CA GLY A 430 17.65 -8.72 -8.16
C GLY A 430 16.85 -8.03 -9.27
N GLY A 431 16.74 -8.73 -10.41
CA GLY A 431 15.91 -8.31 -11.55
C GLY A 431 14.43 -8.53 -11.33
N GLU A 432 13.70 -8.84 -12.40
CA GLU A 432 12.24 -9.00 -12.36
C GLU A 432 11.84 -10.37 -11.81
N LYS A 433 11.29 -10.37 -10.59
CA LYS A 433 10.96 -11.60 -9.84
C LYS A 433 9.62 -12.21 -10.23
N ASP A 434 8.71 -11.42 -10.78
CA ASP A 434 7.39 -11.84 -11.22
C ASP A 434 7.43 -12.58 -12.58
N VAL A 435 8.49 -12.37 -13.37
CA VAL A 435 8.68 -13.01 -14.69
C VAL A 435 8.68 -14.54 -14.60
N ALA A 436 9.24 -15.12 -13.53
CA ALA A 436 9.26 -16.56 -13.35
C ALA A 436 7.84 -17.15 -13.25
N GLY A 437 6.93 -16.45 -12.57
CA GLY A 437 5.54 -16.87 -12.41
C GLY A 437 4.78 -16.82 -13.74
N ILE A 438 4.92 -15.72 -14.48
CA ILE A 438 4.24 -15.58 -15.78
C ILE A 438 4.82 -16.54 -16.83
N TYR A 439 6.15 -16.75 -16.87
CA TYR A 439 6.75 -17.75 -17.76
C TYR A 439 6.19 -19.15 -17.49
N CYS A 440 6.09 -19.56 -16.22
CA CYS A 440 5.48 -20.84 -15.86
C CYS A 440 4.05 -20.95 -16.39
N HIS A 441 3.23 -19.90 -16.22
CA HIS A 441 1.86 -19.86 -16.72
C HIS A 441 1.81 -19.98 -18.26
N VAL A 442 2.66 -19.24 -18.98
CA VAL A 442 2.79 -19.31 -20.44
C VAL A 442 3.14 -20.73 -20.89
N MET A 443 4.08 -21.40 -20.22
CA MET A 443 4.45 -22.78 -20.54
C MET A 443 3.32 -23.78 -20.26
N LEU A 444 2.55 -23.59 -19.18
CA LEU A 444 1.38 -24.42 -18.89
C LEU A 444 0.31 -24.30 -19.99
N GLN A 445 0.08 -23.10 -20.50
CA GLN A 445 -0.87 -22.89 -21.60
C GLN A 445 -0.35 -23.41 -22.93
N ALA A 446 0.97 -23.36 -23.15
CA ALA A 446 1.57 -24.04 -24.29
C ALA A 446 1.29 -25.54 -24.24
N TYR A 447 1.49 -26.16 -23.08
CA TYR A 447 1.17 -27.58 -22.86
C TYR A 447 -0.32 -27.91 -23.02
N GLU A 448 -1.23 -27.01 -22.64
CA GLU A 448 -2.67 -27.21 -22.83
C GLU A 448 -3.08 -27.13 -24.32
N LEU A 449 -2.35 -26.34 -25.11
CA LEU A 449 -2.66 -26.10 -26.53
C LEU A 449 -2.05 -27.14 -27.48
N THR A 450 -1.00 -27.86 -27.07
CA THR A 450 -0.24 -28.84 -27.88
C THR A 450 -0.30 -30.24 -27.31
#